data_AF-A0A2G6GBV9-F1
#
_entry.id   AF-A0A2G6GBV9-F1
#
_cell.length_a   1.000
_cell.length_b   1.000
_cell.length_c   1.000
_cell.angle_alpha   90.00
_cell.angle_beta   90.00
_cell.angle_gamma   90.00
#
_symmetry.space_group_name_H-M   'P 1'
#
loop_
_entity.id
_entity.type
_entity.pdbx_description
1 polymer ?
#
loop_
_entity_poly.entity_id
_entity_poly.type
_entity_poly.pdbx_seq_one_letter_code
_entity_poly.pdbx_strand_id
1 'polypeptide(L)' 'MVTKRKLVFTISNSEKDVILFLFDGRSIDEITYLSRKEKNLIFDALKYKKIIQRNQNNDFVLTVFGQTMARYLREKENGK' A
#
# COMPACT_ATOMS: atom_id res chain seq x y z
N MET A 1 -28.30 16.61 15.35
CA MET A 1 -27.52 15.39 15.06
C MET A 1 -26.17 15.80 14.48
N VAL A 2 -25.07 15.53 15.17
CA VAL A 2 -23.72 15.74 14.61
C VAL A 2 -23.45 14.60 13.63
N THR A 3 -23.49 14.87 12.34
CA THR A 3 -23.15 13.90 11.28
C THR A 3 -21.64 13.65 11.34
N LYS A 4 -21.23 12.60 12.04
CA LYS A 4 -19.86 12.10 11.99
C LYS A 4 -19.58 11.64 10.55
N ARG A 5 -18.80 12.41 9.80
CA ARG A 5 -18.30 11.99 8.48
C ARG A 5 -17.39 10.78 8.70
N LYS A 6 -17.84 9.61 8.27
CA LYS A 6 -17.04 8.38 8.26
C LYS A 6 -15.96 8.57 7.18
N LEU A 7 -14.70 8.77 7.58
CA LEU A 7 -13.56 8.71 6.67
C LEU A 7 -13.47 7.27 6.16
N VAL A 8 -13.97 7.04 4.95
CA VAL A 8 -13.77 5.76 4.26
C VAL A 8 -12.36 5.79 3.69
N PHE A 9 -11.45 5.04 4.30
CA PHE A 9 -10.12 4.82 3.76
C PHE A 9 -10.24 4.04 2.45
N THR A 10 -10.13 4.74 1.31
CA THR A 10 -10.06 4.10 0.00
C THR A 10 -8.60 3.85 -0.39
N ILE A 11 -8.32 2.63 -0.84
CA ILE A 11 -7.06 2.19 -1.43
C ILE A 11 -7.32 2.03 -2.92
N SER A 12 -6.52 2.65 -3.79
CA SER A 12 -6.63 2.45 -5.23
C SER A 12 -6.09 1.06 -5.64
N ASN A 13 -6.45 0.57 -6.83
CA ASN A 13 -5.91 -0.70 -7.33
C ASN A 13 -4.38 -0.66 -7.43
N SER A 14 -3.81 0.46 -7.90
CA SER A 14 -2.34 0.62 -7.98
C SER A 14 -1.67 0.66 -6.61
N GLU A 15 -2.31 1.27 -5.60
CA GLU A 15 -1.82 1.25 -4.22
C GLU A 15 -1.88 -0.18 -3.64
N LYS A 16 -2.97 -0.90 -3.88
CA LYS A 16 -3.14 -2.30 -3.50
C LYS A 16 -2.04 -3.17 -4.11
N ASP A 17 -1.77 -3.02 -5.41
CA ASP A 17 -0.73 -3.80 -6.08
C ASP A 17 0.64 -3.53 -5.46
N VAL A 18 1.00 -2.27 -5.23
CA VAL A 18 2.27 -1.94 -4.53
C VAL A 18 2.35 -2.56 -3.14
N ILE A 19 1.25 -2.51 -2.36
CA ILE A 19 1.19 -3.14 -1.03
C ILE A 19 1.43 -4.65 -1.13
N LEU A 20 0.77 -5.34 -2.06
CA LEU A 20 0.90 -6.78 -2.25
C LEU A 20 2.28 -7.18 -2.77
N PHE A 21 2.89 -6.41 -3.67
CA PHE A 21 4.26 -6.64 -4.12
C PHE A 21 5.27 -6.55 -2.98
N LEU A 22 5.18 -5.49 -2.16
CA LEU A 22 6.04 -5.35 -0.98
C LEU A 22 5.80 -6.47 0.04
N PHE A 23 4.57 -6.97 0.16
CA PHE A 23 4.23 -8.09 1.03
C PHE A 23 4.81 -9.43 0.53
N ASP A 24 4.89 -9.60 -0.79
CA ASP A 24 5.52 -10.76 -1.43
C ASP A 24 7.05 -10.72 -1.39
N GLY A 25 7.66 -9.64 -0.89
CA GLY A 25 9.09 -9.42 -0.96
C GLY A 25 9.61 -9.14 -2.38
N ARG A 26 8.72 -8.76 -3.31
CA ARG A 26 9.06 -8.44 -4.70
C ARG A 26 9.45 -6.98 -4.85
N SER A 27 10.28 -6.70 -5.85
CA SER A 27 10.64 -5.31 -6.15
C SER A 27 9.47 -4.60 -6.83
N ILE A 28 9.21 -3.38 -6.40
CA ILE A 28 8.25 -2.48 -7.04
C ILE A 28 8.66 -2.07 -8.46
N ASP A 29 9.91 -2.29 -8.83
CA ASP A 29 10.39 -2.10 -10.22
C ASP A 29 9.73 -3.10 -11.18
N GLU A 30 9.30 -4.27 -10.69
CA GLU A 30 8.58 -5.28 -11.46
C GLU A 30 7.18 -4.83 -11.88
N ILE A 31 6.64 -3.74 -11.30
CA ILE A 31 5.36 -3.16 -11.70
C ILE A 31 5.57 -2.34 -12.97
N THR A 32 5.52 -3.00 -14.14
CA THR A 32 5.85 -2.40 -15.44
C THR A 32 4.77 -1.48 -16.00
N TYR A 33 3.52 -1.63 -15.55
CA TYR A 33 2.40 -0.81 -16.04
C TYR A 33 2.34 0.59 -15.40
N LEU A 34 3.15 0.86 -14.36
CA LEU A 34 3.23 2.17 -13.70
C LEU A 34 4.49 2.92 -14.14
N SER A 35 4.32 4.18 -14.51
CA SER A 35 5.44 5.09 -14.72
C SER A 35 6.18 5.38 -13.40
N ARG A 36 7.45 5.81 -13.50
CA ARG A 36 8.23 6.24 -12.34
C ARG A 36 7.52 7.34 -11.53
N LYS A 37 6.83 8.26 -12.21
CA LYS A 37 6.07 9.34 -11.57
C LYS A 37 4.89 8.80 -10.76
N GLU A 38 4.14 7.85 -11.30
CA GLU A 38 3.01 7.22 -10.61
C GLU A 38 3.47 6.39 -9.42
N LYS A 39 4.56 5.62 -9.55
CA LYS A 39 5.17 4.89 -8.44
C LYS A 39 5.50 5.83 -7.27
N ASN A 40 6.13 6.97 -7.57
CA ASN A 40 6.46 7.97 -6.53
C ASN A 40 5.21 8.55 -5.85
N LEU A 41 4.17 8.89 -6.61
CA LEU A 41 2.90 9.38 -6.04
C LEU A 41 2.25 8.33 -5.13
N ILE A 42 2.28 7.06 -5.54
CA ILE A 42 1.76 5.95 -4.72
C ILE A 42 2.60 5.79 -3.45
N PHE A 43 3.92 5.88 -3.52
CA PHE A 43 4.76 5.81 -2.32
C PHE A 43 4.48 6.95 -1.35
N ASP A 44 4.35 8.17 -1.83
CA ASP A 44 4.04 9.31 -0.97
C ASP A 44 2.66 9.14 -0.31
N ALA A 45 1.67 8.64 -1.06
CA ALA A 45 0.35 8.34 -0.53
C ALA A 45 0.37 7.22 0.52
N LEU A 46 1.04 6.10 0.25
CA LEU A 46 1.16 4.98 1.18
C LEU A 46 1.97 5.33 2.43
N LYS A 47 3.00 6.17 2.28
CA LYS A 47 3.78 6.71 3.39
C LYS A 47 2.94 7.63 4.26
N TYR A 48 2.17 8.54 3.65
CA TYR A 48 1.23 9.42 4.36
C TYR A 48 0.18 8.61 5.14
N LYS A 49 -0.31 7.52 4.55
CA LYS A 49 -1.23 6.55 5.17
C LYS A 49 -0.56 5.64 6.23
N LYS A 50 0.74 5.79 6.49
CA LYS A 50 1.55 4.96 7.42
C LYS A 50 1.51 3.46 7.09
N ILE A 51 1.30 3.10 5.83
CA ILE A 51 1.29 1.72 5.35
C ILE A 51 2.71 1.25 5.05
N ILE A 52 3.55 2.13 4.51
CA ILE A 52 4.97 1.86 4.25
C ILE A 52 5.85 2.83 5.03
N GLN A 53 7.10 2.42 5.24
CA GLN A 53 8.16 3.23 5.81
C GLN A 53 9.49 2.90 5.13
N ARG A 54 10.52 3.72 5.37
CA ARG A 54 11.89 3.38 4.93
C ARG A 54 12.61 2.60 6.03
N ASN A 55 13.31 1.53 5.65
CA ASN A 55 14.20 0.79 6.55
C ASN A 55 15.59 1.49 6.67
N GLN A 56 16.52 0.87 7.39
CA GLN A 56 17.89 1.40 7.55
C GLN A 56 18.69 1.45 6.24
N ASN A 57 18.33 0.62 5.25
CA ASN A 57 18.94 0.57 3.93
C ASN A 57 18.29 1.56 2.93
N ASN A 58 17.39 2.41 3.41
CA ASN A 58 16.63 3.35 2.60
C ASN A 58 15.59 2.70 1.64
N ASP A 59 15.31 1.41 1.81
CA ASP A 59 14.30 0.67 1.06
C ASP A 59 12.90 0.88 1.65
N PHE A 60 11.88 0.84 0.79
CA PHE A 60 10.50 0.87 1.25
C PHE A 60 10.06 -0.51 1.75
N VAL A 61 9.57 -0.55 3.00
CA VAL A 61 9.04 -1.75 3.65
C VAL A 61 7.67 -1.48 4.23
N LEU A 62 6.84 -2.52 4.35
CA LEU A 62 5.55 -2.42 5.02
C LEU A 62 5.73 -2.19 6.53
N THR A 63 4.93 -1.28 7.09
CA THR A 63 4.78 -1.14 8.54
C THR A 63 3.97 -2.32 9.09
N VAL A 64 3.88 -2.46 10.42
CA VAL A 64 2.98 -3.45 11.05
C VAL A 64 1.54 -3.27 10.56
N PHE A 65 1.09 -2.01 10.43
CA PHE A 65 -0.23 -1.72 9.86
C PHE A 65 -0.33 -2.11 8.39
N GLY A 66 0.71 -1.84 7.60
CA GLY A 66 0.76 -2.22 6.19
C GLY A 66 0.75 -3.74 5.97
N GLN A 67 1.42 -4.51 6.83
CA GLN A 67 1.39 -5.97 6.79
C GLN A 67 -0.02 -6.51 7.08
N THR A 68 -0.71 -5.96 8.09
CA THR A 68 -2.11 -6.31 8.39
C THR A 68 -3.03 -5.96 7.22
N MET A 69 -2.86 -4.78 6.63
CA MET A 69 -3.60 -4.36 5.45
C MET A 69 -3.35 -5.29 4.25
N ALA A 70 -2.10 -5.64 3.98
CA ALA A 70 -1.74 -6.55 2.90
C ALA A 70 -2.39 -7.93 3.08
N ARG A 71 -2.39 -8.46 4.31
CA ARG A 71 -3.08 -9.72 4.64
C ARG A 71 -4.58 -9.62 4.39
N TYR A 72 -5.23 -8.55 4.86
CA TYR A 72 -6.65 -8.30 4.60
C TYR A 72 -6.97 -8.18 3.10
N LEU A 73 -6.15 -7.46 2.34
CA LEU A 73 -6.33 -7.30 0.90
C LEU A 73 -6.21 -8.64 0.16
N ARG A 74 -5.28 -9.50 0.57
CA ARG A 74 -5.11 -10.83 0.00
C ARG A 74 -6.22 -11.79 0.37
N GLU A 75 -6.72 -11.75 1.61
CA GLU A 75 -7.89 -12.53 2.03
C GLU A 75 -9.13 -12.15 1.22
N LYS A 76 -9.34 -10.84 1.02
CA LYS A 76 -10.43 -10.31 0.19
C LYS A 76 -10.32 -10.70 -1.28
N GLU A 77 -9.11 -10.75 -1.87
CA GLU A 77 -8.91 -11.28 -3.22
C GLU A 77 -9.22 -12.77 -3.32
N ASN A 78 -8.92 -13.53 -2.26
CA ASN A 78 -9.16 -14.96 -2.20
C ASN A 78 -10.60 -15.31 -1.78
N GLY A 79 -11.48 -14.33 -1.58
CA GLY A 79 -12.89 -14.53 -1.24
C GLY A 79 -13.15 -14.99 0.20
N LYS A 80 -12.22 -14.73 1.13
CA LYS A 80 -12.38 -14.99 2.57
C LYS A 80 -12.77 -13.74 3.35
#